data_AF-A0A1C7AFC9-F1
#
_entry.id   AF-A0A1C7AFC9-F1
#
_cell.length_a   1.000
_cell.length_b   1.000
_cell.length_c   1.000
_cell.angle_alpha   90.00
_cell.angle_beta   90.00
_cell.angle_gamma   90.00
#
_symmetry.space_group_name_H-M   'P 1'
#
loop_
_entity.id
_entity.type
_entity.pdbx_description
1 polymer ?
#
loop_
_entity_poly.entity_id
_entity_poly.type
_entity_poly.pdbx_seq_one_letter_code
_entity_poly.pdbx_strand_id
1 'polypeptide(L)'
;MTTTDDYSRFVTHPRYGRRPRITGLNPEPGEGENVFLHWHSPPGSRIPDTAIAADLSRQSPATVPVTHYFDARRECRDCGRSFIFFAEEQKYWYEELGFPLESDCVRCVDCRKRRHGLDRRRERYEELFHASDRTVEQDLEMAECCLSLVESGIFHERQLQRVRALLKALPPDVSPEVRAAAADLLKRLEARKSDSGDAA
;
A
#
# COMPACT_ATOMS: atom_id res chain seq x y z
N MET A 1 -35.36 2.47 -14.75
CA MET A 1 -34.22 3.41 -14.81
C MET A 1 -33.05 2.74 -14.14
N THR A 2 -32.09 2.23 -14.92
CA THR A 2 -30.86 1.61 -14.40
C THR A 2 -30.04 2.71 -13.75
N THR A 3 -30.08 2.79 -12.43
CA THR A 3 -29.18 3.62 -11.63
C THR A 3 -27.76 3.17 -11.94
N THR A 4 -26.99 4.00 -12.65
CA THR A 4 -25.56 3.78 -12.85
C THR A 4 -24.92 3.62 -11.48
N ASP A 5 -24.35 2.44 -11.19
CA ASP A 5 -23.65 2.19 -9.93
C ASP A 5 -22.40 3.09 -9.89
N ASP A 6 -22.51 4.20 -9.17
CA ASP A 6 -21.47 5.22 -9.00
C ASP A 6 -20.16 4.62 -8.43
N TYR A 7 -20.27 3.48 -7.74
CA TYR A 7 -19.15 2.78 -7.13
C TYR A 7 -18.54 1.69 -8.01
N SER A 8 -19.06 1.46 -9.23
CA SER A 8 -18.54 0.45 -10.15
C SER A 8 -17.06 0.64 -10.51
N ARG A 9 -16.56 1.88 -10.45
CA ARG A 9 -15.16 2.23 -10.74
C ARG A 9 -14.28 2.28 -9.49
N PHE A 10 -14.85 2.12 -8.30
CA PHE A 10 -14.09 2.17 -7.06
C PHE A 10 -13.27 0.89 -6.86
N VAL A 11 -12.11 1.06 -6.24
CA VAL A 11 -11.25 -0.06 -5.81
C VAL A 11 -11.99 -0.89 -4.77
N THR A 12 -12.03 -2.21 -4.99
CA THR A 12 -12.66 -3.15 -4.06
C THR A 12 -11.78 -3.35 -2.83
N HIS A 13 -12.28 -3.02 -1.65
CA HIS A 13 -11.62 -3.32 -0.39
C HIS A 13 -11.77 -4.81 -0.05
N PRO A 14 -10.70 -5.52 0.36
CA PRO A 14 -10.74 -6.97 0.60
C PRO A 14 -11.70 -7.38 1.72
N ARG A 15 -11.95 -6.50 2.69
CA ARG A 15 -12.83 -6.79 3.83
C ARG A 15 -14.23 -6.20 3.69
N TYR A 16 -14.35 -5.04 3.04
CA TYR A 16 -15.58 -4.22 3.07
C TYR A 16 -16.24 -4.13 1.69
N GLY A 17 -15.62 -4.69 0.66
CA GLY A 17 -16.12 -4.62 -0.70
C GLY A 17 -15.91 -3.25 -1.33
N ARG A 18 -16.75 -2.91 -2.30
CA ARG A 18 -16.62 -1.70 -3.13
C ARG A 18 -17.66 -0.62 -2.82
N ARG A 19 -18.74 -1.01 -2.13
CA ARG A 19 -19.89 -0.15 -1.86
C ARG A 19 -19.85 0.37 -0.44
N PRO A 20 -20.47 1.53 -0.16
CA PRO A 20 -20.58 2.05 1.20
C PRO A 20 -21.37 1.11 2.09
N ARG A 21 -21.07 1.16 3.39
CA ARG A 21 -21.73 0.39 4.44
C ARG A 21 -22.77 1.26 5.13
N ILE A 22 -24.01 1.13 4.67
CA ILE A 22 -25.13 1.89 5.22
C ILE A 22 -25.45 1.38 6.64
N THR A 23 -25.41 2.28 7.60
CA THR A 23 -25.77 2.09 9.01
C THR A 23 -27.06 2.82 9.37
N GLY A 24 -27.48 3.81 8.57
CA GLY A 24 -28.60 4.70 8.85
C GLY A 24 -28.26 5.86 9.80
N LEU A 25 -26.98 6.00 10.19
CA LEU A 25 -26.52 7.10 11.03
C LEU A 25 -25.85 8.18 10.20
N ASN A 26 -26.27 9.43 10.41
CA ASN A 26 -25.73 10.61 9.75
C ASN A 26 -25.65 11.82 10.70
N PRO A 27 -24.82 11.75 11.75
CA PRO A 27 -24.69 12.83 12.73
C PRO A 27 -24.08 14.09 12.09
N GLU A 28 -24.69 15.24 12.37
CA GLU A 28 -24.23 16.55 11.87
C GLU A 28 -23.62 17.39 13.00
N PRO A 29 -22.50 18.11 12.77
CA PRO A 29 -21.98 19.05 13.75
C PRO A 29 -22.97 20.20 13.97
N GLY A 30 -23.37 20.46 15.22
CA GLY A 30 -24.16 21.64 15.60
C GLY A 30 -25.58 21.38 16.11
N GLU A 31 -26.07 20.14 16.12
CA GLU A 31 -27.36 19.79 16.71
C GLU A 31 -27.20 19.05 18.04
N GLY A 32 -27.22 19.80 19.15
CA GLY A 32 -27.45 19.30 20.52
C GLY A 32 -26.35 18.45 21.17
N GLU A 33 -25.83 17.43 20.48
CA GLU A 33 -24.70 16.60 20.89
C GLU A 33 -23.37 17.18 20.40
N ASN A 34 -22.31 17.02 21.20
CA ASN A 34 -20.94 17.43 20.82
C ASN A 34 -20.38 16.49 19.74
N VAL A 35 -20.92 16.58 18.52
CA VAL A 35 -20.49 15.80 17.36
C VAL A 35 -19.24 16.44 16.78
N PHE A 36 -18.10 15.82 17.05
CA PHE A 36 -16.83 16.16 16.43
C PHE A 36 -16.50 15.16 15.33
N LEU A 37 -16.37 15.66 14.10
CA LEU A 37 -16.10 14.84 12.92
C LEU A 37 -14.70 15.10 12.40
N HIS A 38 -14.13 14.09 11.76
CA HIS A 38 -12.77 14.14 11.26
C HIS A 38 -12.59 15.24 10.20
N TRP A 39 -11.57 16.09 10.38
CA TRP A 39 -11.25 17.19 9.46
C TRP A 39 -10.80 16.73 8.05
N HIS A 40 -10.10 15.60 7.94
CA HIS A 40 -9.76 14.94 6.67
C HIS A 40 -10.98 14.43 5.89
N SER A 41 -12.13 14.30 6.53
CA SER A 41 -13.38 13.91 5.88
C SER A 41 -14.31 15.11 5.85
N PRO A 42 -14.10 16.13 5.00
CA PRO A 42 -15.04 17.24 4.88
C PRO A 42 -16.41 16.74 4.36
N PRO A 43 -17.51 17.49 4.58
CA PRO A 43 -18.87 17.07 4.23
C PRO A 43 -19.02 16.49 2.82
N GLY A 44 -18.40 17.11 1.80
CA GLY A 44 -18.47 16.63 0.41
C GLY A 44 -17.78 15.27 0.13
N SER A 45 -16.94 14.80 1.05
CA SER A 45 -16.28 13.48 0.93
C SER A 45 -17.00 12.38 1.72
N ARG A 46 -17.84 12.74 2.70
CA ARG A 46 -18.56 11.79 3.54
C ARG A 46 -19.69 11.18 2.74
N ILE A 47 -19.89 9.88 2.88
CA ILE A 47 -21.05 9.20 2.34
C ILE A 47 -22.14 9.21 3.42
N PRO A 48 -23.31 9.82 3.18
CA PRO A 48 -24.38 9.87 4.17
C PRO A 48 -24.82 8.48 4.63
N ASP A 49 -25.39 8.41 5.84
CA ASP A 49 -25.96 7.19 6.43
C ASP A 49 -24.96 6.04 6.63
N THR A 50 -23.65 6.32 6.67
CA THR A 50 -22.59 5.33 6.89
C THR A 50 -21.86 5.48 8.22
N ALA A 51 -22.31 6.41 9.07
CA ALA A 51 -21.55 6.74 10.26
C ALA A 51 -21.53 5.59 11.27
N ILE A 52 -20.42 5.47 12.01
CA ILE A 52 -20.33 4.63 13.20
C ILE A 52 -19.75 5.45 14.36
N ALA A 53 -20.19 5.13 15.57
CA ALA A 53 -19.67 5.75 16.78
C ALA A 53 -18.23 5.31 17.08
N ALA A 54 -17.40 6.27 17.45
CA ALA A 54 -16.06 6.03 17.93
C ALA A 54 -16.05 5.66 19.42
N ASP A 55 -15.03 4.91 19.83
CA ASP A 55 -14.72 4.71 21.24
C ASP A 55 -13.60 5.68 21.64
N LEU A 56 -13.99 6.77 22.30
CA LEU A 56 -13.07 7.85 22.67
C LEU A 56 -11.99 7.38 23.65
N SER A 57 -12.26 6.35 24.45
CA SER A 57 -11.29 5.80 25.40
C SER A 57 -10.12 5.09 24.72
N ARG A 58 -10.29 4.75 23.44
CA ARG A 58 -9.33 4.00 22.64
C ARG A 58 -8.57 4.87 21.64
N GLN A 59 -8.94 6.15 21.50
CA GLN A 59 -8.22 7.09 20.65
C GLN A 59 -6.90 7.50 21.30
N SER A 60 -5.90 7.72 20.45
CA SER A 60 -4.69 8.42 20.90
C SER A 60 -5.05 9.85 21.36
N PRO A 61 -4.32 10.41 22.35
CA PRO A 61 -4.58 11.75 22.85
C PRO A 61 -4.60 12.78 21.72
N ALA A 62 -5.69 13.53 21.61
CA ALA A 62 -5.88 14.58 20.60
C ALA A 62 -6.58 15.79 21.22
N THR A 63 -6.39 16.98 20.62
CA THR A 63 -7.03 18.22 21.10
C THR A 63 -8.54 18.17 20.99
N VAL A 64 -9.06 17.54 19.94
CA VAL A 64 -10.49 17.33 19.71
C VAL A 64 -10.67 15.87 19.32
N PRO A 65 -11.46 15.07 20.07
CA PRO A 65 -11.72 13.69 19.70
C PRO A 65 -12.55 13.60 18.42
N VAL A 66 -12.51 12.46 17.74
CA VAL A 66 -13.45 12.19 16.64
C VAL A 66 -14.57 11.31 17.18
N THR A 67 -15.79 11.82 17.26
CA THR A 67 -16.93 11.08 17.84
C THR A 67 -17.53 10.05 16.89
N HIS A 68 -17.45 10.30 15.58
CA HIS A 68 -18.02 9.43 14.57
C HIS A 68 -17.12 9.36 13.33
N TYR A 69 -17.04 8.16 12.74
CA TYR A 69 -16.37 7.93 11.46
C TYR A 69 -17.40 7.69 10.38
N PHE A 70 -17.13 8.15 9.16
CA PHE A 70 -17.97 7.97 7.98
C PHE A 70 -17.22 7.21 6.91
N ASP A 71 -17.92 6.43 6.08
CA ASP A 71 -17.32 6.02 4.82
C ASP A 71 -17.00 7.26 4.00
N ALA A 72 -15.74 7.40 3.61
CA ALA A 72 -15.26 8.62 2.98
C ALA A 72 -14.73 8.32 1.58
N ARG A 73 -15.23 9.04 0.57
CA ARG A 73 -14.73 8.98 -0.81
C ARG A 73 -13.32 9.57 -0.84
N ARG A 74 -12.39 8.86 -1.47
CA ARG A 74 -10.99 9.26 -1.63
C ARG A 74 -10.49 8.95 -3.03
N GLU A 75 -9.45 9.65 -3.44
CA GLU A 75 -8.69 9.36 -4.65
C GLU A 75 -7.28 8.89 -4.27
N CYS A 76 -6.82 7.80 -4.87
CA CYS A 76 -5.51 7.26 -4.53
C CYS A 76 -4.39 8.10 -5.13
N ARG A 77 -3.53 8.67 -4.28
CA ARG A 77 -2.37 9.47 -4.72
C ARG A 77 -1.43 8.77 -5.70
N ASP A 78 -1.34 7.43 -5.66
CA ASP A 78 -0.39 6.68 -6.49
C ASP A 78 -1.00 6.20 -7.82
N CYS A 79 -2.29 5.88 -7.87
CA CYS A 79 -2.92 5.30 -9.08
C CYS A 79 -4.12 6.08 -9.62
N GLY A 80 -4.53 7.17 -8.96
CA GLY A 80 -5.67 8.00 -9.35
C GLY A 80 -7.05 7.34 -9.19
N ARG A 81 -7.12 6.04 -8.87
CA ARG A 81 -8.40 5.34 -8.73
C ARG A 81 -9.12 5.79 -7.45
N SER A 82 -10.43 6.00 -7.57
CA SER A 82 -11.30 6.26 -6.43
C SER A 82 -11.43 5.05 -5.53
N PHE A 83 -11.50 5.27 -4.22
CA PHE A 83 -11.72 4.23 -3.23
C PHE A 83 -12.49 4.81 -2.03
N ILE A 84 -13.01 3.92 -1.18
CA ILE A 84 -13.67 4.30 0.07
C ILE A 84 -12.69 4.05 1.21
N PHE A 85 -12.44 5.07 2.04
CA PHE A 85 -11.87 4.87 3.36
C PHE A 85 -13.03 4.61 4.32
N PHE A 86 -13.20 3.33 4.68
CA PHE A 86 -14.40 2.90 5.40
C PHE A 86 -14.40 3.42 6.83
N ALA A 87 -15.60 3.65 7.39
CA ALA A 87 -15.78 4.04 8.79
C ALA A 87 -15.18 2.97 9.73
N GLU A 88 -15.42 1.68 9.44
CA GLU A 88 -14.82 0.56 10.18
C GLU A 88 -13.30 0.49 10.02
N GLU A 89 -12.76 0.92 8.87
CA GLU A 89 -11.32 0.98 8.64
C GLU A 89 -10.68 2.09 9.49
N GLN A 90 -11.30 3.27 9.53
CA GLN A 90 -10.92 4.38 10.39
C GLN A 90 -10.92 3.97 11.86
N LYS A 91 -12.01 3.36 12.34
CA LYS A 91 -12.11 2.86 13.71
C LYS A 91 -10.96 1.91 14.05
N TYR A 92 -10.66 0.96 13.17
CA TYR A 92 -9.52 0.06 13.36
C TYR A 92 -8.17 0.79 13.40
N TRP A 93 -7.95 1.77 12.50
CA TRP A 93 -6.69 2.52 12.46
C TRP A 93 -6.47 3.32 13.75
N TYR A 94 -7.48 4.05 14.21
CA TYR A 94 -7.32 4.99 15.30
C TYR A 94 -7.47 4.34 16.69
N GLU A 95 -8.28 3.28 16.82
CA GLU A 95 -8.61 2.67 18.13
C GLU A 95 -7.92 1.33 18.40
N GLU A 96 -7.52 0.60 17.35
CA GLU A 96 -6.88 -0.72 17.49
C GLU A 96 -5.40 -0.66 17.14
N LEU A 97 -5.02 0.02 16.05
CA LEU A 97 -3.61 0.23 15.69
C LEU A 97 -2.98 1.43 16.42
N GLY A 98 -3.79 2.30 17.00
CA GLY A 98 -3.32 3.48 17.74
C GLY A 98 -2.67 4.54 16.85
N PHE A 99 -3.08 4.65 15.58
CA PHE A 99 -2.60 5.75 14.75
C PHE A 99 -3.14 7.09 15.26
N PRO A 100 -2.34 8.17 15.21
CA PRO A 100 -2.81 9.51 15.54
C PRO A 100 -3.99 9.91 14.65
N LEU A 101 -4.92 10.71 15.19
CA LEU A 101 -6.09 11.21 14.45
C LEU A 101 -5.70 12.14 13.29
N GLU A 102 -4.44 12.56 13.19
CA GLU A 102 -3.91 13.31 12.05
C GLU A 102 -3.51 12.41 10.88
N SER A 103 -3.62 11.08 11.02
CA SER A 103 -3.24 10.13 9.97
C SER A 103 -4.35 10.00 8.93
N ASP A 104 -4.07 10.35 7.67
CA ASP A 104 -5.03 10.21 6.56
C ASP A 104 -4.73 9.03 5.63
N CYS A 105 -5.80 8.45 5.11
CA CYS A 105 -5.76 7.37 4.14
C CYS A 105 -5.75 7.93 2.71
N VAL A 106 -4.55 8.27 2.21
CA VAL A 106 -4.36 8.88 0.88
C VAL A 106 -4.11 7.87 -0.25
N ARG A 107 -4.15 6.57 0.05
CA ARG A 107 -3.87 5.48 -0.91
C ARG A 107 -4.88 4.36 -0.78
N CYS A 108 -5.29 3.78 -1.90
CA CYS A 108 -6.13 2.59 -1.92
C CYS A 108 -5.38 1.35 -1.40
N VAL A 109 -6.14 0.32 -1.02
CA VAL A 109 -5.61 -0.91 -0.44
C VAL A 109 -4.55 -1.61 -1.31
N ASP A 110 -4.74 -1.63 -2.63
CA ASP A 110 -3.78 -2.24 -3.56
C ASP A 110 -2.44 -1.51 -3.51
N CYS A 111 -2.47 -0.17 -3.51
CA CYS A 111 -1.26 0.64 -3.48
C CYS A 111 -0.56 0.57 -2.13
N ARG A 112 -1.32 0.54 -1.03
CA ARG A 112 -0.74 0.31 0.31
C ARG A 112 -0.06 -1.05 0.39
N LYS A 113 -0.73 -2.13 -0.04
CA LYS A 113 -0.15 -3.49 -0.06
C LYS A 113 1.12 -3.58 -0.92
N ARG A 114 1.08 -3.00 -2.12
CA ARG A 114 2.25 -2.93 -3.00
C ARG A 114 3.41 -2.21 -2.31
N ARG A 115 3.15 -1.06 -1.68
CA ARG A 115 4.18 -0.29 -0.95
C ARG A 115 4.76 -1.08 0.21
N HIS A 116 3.94 -1.70 1.05
CA HIS A 116 4.42 -2.59 2.12
C HIS A 116 5.28 -3.74 1.56
N GLY A 117 4.92 -4.31 0.41
CA GLY A 117 5.72 -5.34 -0.25
C GLY A 117 7.05 -4.82 -0.81
N LEU A 118 7.16 -3.53 -1.13
CA LEU A 118 8.40 -2.89 -1.54
C LEU A 118 9.27 -2.53 -0.32
N ASP A 119 8.66 -2.03 0.75
CA ASP A 119 9.35 -1.73 2.01
C ASP A 119 9.99 -3.01 2.59
N ARG A 120 9.26 -4.13 2.62
CA ARG A 120 9.82 -5.43 3.03
C ARG A 120 10.97 -5.91 2.14
N ARG A 121 10.87 -5.74 0.82
CA ARG A 121 11.96 -6.09 -0.11
C ARG A 121 13.19 -5.23 0.13
N ARG A 122 12.99 -3.96 0.47
CA ARG A 122 14.07 -3.03 0.79
C ARG A 122 14.76 -3.43 2.08
N GLU A 123 14.01 -3.67 3.15
CA GLU A 123 14.54 -4.19 4.42
C GLU A 123 15.34 -5.47 4.19
N ARG A 124 14.77 -6.42 3.44
CA ARG A 124 15.44 -7.68 3.12
C ARG A 124 16.73 -7.48 2.30
N TYR A 125 16.71 -6.58 1.32
CA TYR A 125 17.91 -6.21 0.58
C TYR A 125 18.99 -5.61 1.49
N GLU A 126 18.62 -4.72 2.41
CA GLU A 126 19.54 -4.08 3.36
C GLU A 126 20.16 -5.13 4.31
N GLU A 127 19.35 -6.06 4.83
CA GLU A 127 19.84 -7.21 5.62
C GLU A 127 20.88 -8.04 4.85
N LEU A 128 20.55 -8.47 3.63
CA LEU A 128 21.43 -9.28 2.80
C LEU A 128 22.69 -8.52 2.38
N PHE A 129 22.57 -7.22 2.10
CA PHE A 129 23.70 -6.37 1.76
C PHE A 129 24.74 -6.32 2.90
N HIS A 130 24.29 -6.34 4.16
CA HIS A 130 25.16 -6.31 5.33
C HIS A 130 25.63 -7.69 5.82
N ALA A 131 25.09 -8.80 5.28
CA ALA A 131 25.56 -10.14 5.59
C ALA A 131 26.97 -10.40 5.01
N SER A 132 27.91 -10.86 5.84
CA SER A 132 29.29 -11.16 5.44
C SER A 132 29.41 -12.45 4.64
N ASP A 133 28.66 -13.48 5.02
CA ASP A 133 28.78 -14.84 4.48
C ASP A 133 27.43 -15.28 3.90
N ARG A 134 27.08 -14.75 2.72
CA ARG A 134 25.84 -15.11 2.02
C ARG A 134 25.96 -16.47 1.35
N THR A 135 24.90 -17.28 1.45
CA THR A 135 24.75 -18.48 0.62
C THR A 135 24.39 -18.09 -0.82
N VAL A 136 24.49 -19.04 -1.75
CA VAL A 136 24.09 -18.85 -3.16
C VAL A 136 22.61 -18.44 -3.26
N GLU A 137 21.75 -19.04 -2.45
CA GLU A 137 20.33 -18.72 -2.40
C GLU A 137 20.09 -17.30 -1.89
N GLN A 138 20.89 -16.85 -0.91
CA GLN A 138 20.83 -15.49 -0.38
C GLN A 138 21.35 -14.45 -1.39
N ASP A 139 22.38 -14.78 -2.17
CA ASP A 139 22.83 -13.93 -3.28
C ASP A 139 21.77 -13.80 -4.37
N LEU A 140 21.06 -14.88 -4.69
CA LEU A 140 19.90 -14.83 -5.60
C LEU A 140 18.75 -14.01 -5.03
N GLU A 141 18.42 -14.19 -3.76
CA GLU A 141 17.37 -13.41 -3.09
C GLU A 141 17.72 -11.91 -3.08
N MET A 142 18.99 -11.58 -2.85
CA MET A 142 19.48 -10.20 -2.90
C MET A 142 19.37 -9.63 -4.31
N ALA A 143 19.70 -10.43 -5.34
CA ALA A 143 19.57 -10.05 -6.74
C ALA A 143 18.10 -9.78 -7.12
N GLU A 144 17.18 -10.64 -6.67
CA GLU A 144 15.73 -10.48 -6.85
C GLU A 144 15.21 -9.22 -6.18
N CYS A 145 15.57 -8.97 -4.92
CA CYS A 145 15.14 -7.78 -4.20
C CYS A 145 15.67 -6.51 -4.91
N CYS A 146 16.94 -6.50 -5.30
CA CYS A 146 17.55 -5.38 -6.02
C CYS A 146 16.85 -5.09 -7.35
N LEU A 147 16.59 -6.13 -8.16
CA LEU A 147 15.92 -5.99 -9.45
C LEU A 147 14.48 -5.49 -9.28
N SER A 148 13.71 -6.08 -8.36
CA SER A 148 12.35 -5.65 -8.04
C SER A 148 12.29 -4.17 -7.62
N LEU A 149 13.27 -3.70 -6.82
CA LEU A 149 13.34 -2.30 -6.37
C LEU A 149 13.73 -1.34 -7.50
N VAL A 150 14.54 -1.79 -8.47
CA VAL A 150 14.83 -1.01 -9.69
C VAL A 150 13.59 -0.95 -10.59
N GLU A 151 12.90 -2.08 -10.79
CA GLU A 151 11.65 -2.15 -11.58
C GLU A 151 10.55 -1.26 -11.00
N SER A 152 10.49 -1.11 -9.68
CA SER A 152 9.55 -0.20 -9.02
C SER A 152 10.01 1.27 -8.98
N GLY A 153 11.17 1.60 -9.56
CA GLY A 153 11.75 2.94 -9.55
C GLY A 153 12.25 3.41 -8.18
N ILE A 154 12.40 2.51 -7.20
CA ILE A 154 12.95 2.84 -5.87
C ILE A 154 14.48 2.92 -5.94
N PHE A 155 15.11 1.99 -6.66
CA PHE A 155 16.54 1.99 -6.91
C PHE A 155 16.87 2.50 -8.30
N HIS A 156 18.00 3.21 -8.41
CA HIS A 156 18.53 3.69 -9.69
C HIS A 156 19.04 2.52 -10.55
N GLU A 157 18.93 2.62 -11.87
CA GLU A 157 19.34 1.57 -12.83
C GLU A 157 20.81 1.13 -12.70
N ARG A 158 21.67 1.99 -12.14
CA ARG A 158 23.08 1.67 -11.83
C ARG A 158 23.19 0.46 -10.89
N GLN A 159 22.20 0.23 -10.05
CA GLN A 159 22.16 -0.92 -9.14
C GLN A 159 22.01 -2.25 -9.88
N LEU A 160 21.61 -2.26 -11.16
CA LEU A 160 21.59 -3.48 -11.98
C LEU A 160 22.98 -4.11 -12.14
N GLN A 161 24.06 -3.34 -11.97
CA GLN A 161 25.41 -3.92 -11.96
C GLN A 161 25.62 -4.88 -10.78
N ARG A 162 24.96 -4.63 -9.64
CA ARG A 162 24.97 -5.53 -8.49
C ARG A 162 24.32 -6.86 -8.85
N VAL A 163 23.13 -6.81 -9.46
CA VAL A 163 22.38 -8.00 -9.92
C VAL A 163 23.26 -8.83 -10.87
N ARG A 164 23.90 -8.19 -11.85
CA ARG A 164 24.81 -8.89 -12.79
C ARG A 164 26.02 -9.51 -12.10
N ALA A 165 26.61 -8.82 -11.13
CA ALA A 165 27.75 -9.34 -10.38
C ALA A 165 27.37 -10.58 -9.56
N LEU A 166 26.22 -10.56 -8.88
CA LEU A 166 25.71 -11.70 -8.11
C LEU A 166 25.42 -12.91 -9.02
N LEU A 167 24.73 -12.69 -10.14
CA LEU A 167 24.43 -13.77 -11.09
C LEU A 167 25.69 -14.36 -11.74
N LYS A 168 26.73 -13.55 -11.99
CA LYS A 168 28.00 -14.02 -12.54
C LYS A 168 28.83 -14.82 -11.53
N ALA A 169 28.66 -14.56 -10.25
CA ALA A 169 29.38 -15.24 -9.17
C ALA A 169 28.80 -16.63 -8.83
N LEU A 170 27.67 -17.02 -9.44
CA LEU A 170 27.03 -18.31 -9.20
C LEU A 170 27.95 -19.48 -9.61
N PRO A 171 28.11 -20.51 -8.75
CA PRO A 171 28.83 -21.73 -9.11
C PRO A 171 28.18 -22.45 -10.30
N PRO A 172 28.96 -23.17 -11.12
CA PRO A 172 28.42 -23.94 -12.26
C PRO A 172 27.55 -25.14 -11.82
N ASP A 173 27.77 -25.65 -10.61
CA ASP A 173 27.17 -26.84 -10.02
C ASP A 173 26.00 -26.54 -9.06
N VAL A 174 25.27 -25.44 -9.31
CA VAL A 174 24.08 -25.09 -8.54
C VAL A 174 22.89 -26.00 -8.83
N SER A 175 21.96 -26.08 -7.86
CA SER A 175 20.72 -26.84 -7.98
C SER A 175 19.86 -26.39 -9.18
N PRO A 176 18.98 -27.25 -9.70
CA PRO A 176 18.05 -26.89 -10.78
C PRO A 176 17.17 -25.69 -10.44
N GLU A 177 16.74 -25.57 -9.18
CA GLU A 177 15.90 -24.47 -8.70
C GLU A 177 16.64 -23.13 -8.74
N VAL A 178 17.88 -23.10 -8.22
CA VAL A 178 18.76 -21.93 -8.25
C VAL A 178 19.04 -21.50 -9.70
N ARG A 179 19.29 -22.47 -10.58
CA ARG A 179 19.51 -22.20 -12.01
C ARG A 179 18.27 -21.62 -12.69
N ALA A 180 17.09 -22.14 -12.38
CA ALA A 180 15.83 -21.62 -12.92
C ALA A 180 15.55 -20.19 -12.45
N ALA A 181 15.76 -19.91 -11.15
CA ALA A 181 15.62 -18.56 -10.61
C ALA A 181 16.61 -17.56 -11.22
N ALA A 182 17.88 -17.97 -11.39
CA ALA A 182 18.89 -17.15 -12.07
C ALA A 182 18.50 -16.85 -13.53
N ALA A 183 17.96 -17.84 -14.24
CA ALA A 183 17.50 -17.67 -15.62
C ALA A 183 16.32 -16.69 -15.73
N ASP A 184 15.37 -16.72 -14.78
CA ASP A 184 14.27 -15.76 -14.72
C ASP A 184 14.77 -14.32 -14.51
N LEU A 185 15.71 -14.13 -13.58
CA LEU A 185 16.35 -12.84 -13.33
C LEU A 185 17.09 -12.30 -14.57
N LEU A 186 17.81 -13.15 -15.29
CA LEU A 186 18.48 -12.77 -16.53
C LEU A 186 17.48 -12.33 -17.61
N LYS A 187 16.38 -13.07 -17.77
CA LYS A 187 15.33 -12.72 -18.72
C LYS A 187 14.72 -11.35 -18.42
N ARG A 188 14.45 -11.04 -17.14
CA ARG A 188 13.96 -9.72 -16.71
C ARG A 188 14.97 -8.61 -16.95
N LEU A 189 16.26 -8.87 -16.72
CA LEU A 189 17.34 -7.92 -17.01
C LEU A 189 17.46 -7.62 -18.52
N GLU A 190 17.26 -8.61 -19.37
CA GLU A 190 17.29 -8.46 -20.83
C GLU A 190 16.11 -7.65 -21.34
N ALA A 191 14.89 -7.94 -20.87
CA ALA A 191 13.69 -7.18 -21.22
C ALA A 191 13.83 -5.67 -20.91
N ARG A 192 14.53 -5.31 -19.83
CA ARG A 192 14.80 -3.89 -19.54
C ARG A 192 15.83 -3.24 -20.46
N LYS A 193 16.77 -4.00 -21.02
CA LYS A 193 17.76 -3.43 -21.97
C LYS A 193 17.06 -3.00 -23.26
N SER A 194 16.09 -3.78 -23.74
CA SER A 194 15.28 -3.41 -24.91
C SER A 194 14.48 -2.13 -24.67
N ASP A 195 13.86 -1.96 -23.49
CA ASP A 195 13.04 -0.78 -23.19
C ASP A 195 13.86 0.52 -23.07
N SER A 196 15.13 0.43 -22.67
CA SER A 196 16.04 1.59 -22.60
C SER A 196 16.63 2.01 -23.96
N GLY A 197 16.52 1.17 -24.99
CA GLY A 197 17.06 1.40 -26.33
C GLY A 197 16.15 2.18 -27.26
N ASP A 198 14.84 2.24 -26.97
CA ASP A 198 13.82 2.90 -27.80
C ASP A 198 13.53 4.36 -27.39
N ALA A 199 14.32 4.93 -26.49
CA ALA A 199 14.20 6.29 -25.99
C ALA A 199 15.37 7.22 -26.41
N ALA A 200 16.05 6.90 -27.52
CA ALA A 200 17.17 7.68 -28.08
C ALA A 200 16.83 8.27 -29.45
#